data_AF-A0A2H0B8P2-F1
#
_entry.id   AF-A0A2H0B8P2-F1
#
_cell.length_a   1.000
_cell.length_b   1.000
_cell.length_c   1.000
_cell.angle_alpha   90.00
_cell.angle_beta   90.00
_cell.angle_gamma   90.00
#
_symmetry.space_group_name_H-M   'P 1'
#
loop_
_entity.id
_entity.type
_entity.pdbx_description
1 polymer ?
#
loop_
_entity_poly.entity_id
_entity_poly.type
_entity_poly.pdbx_seq_one_letter_code
_entity_poly.pdbx_strand_id
1 'polypeptide(L)'
;MSITHENLIYGIRPIIEAIRSGKEIEKLFLSKQAGGNLFKDLFSLARENNIPIQFVPNEKLNRITSKVHQGAIAYISEISFYKTYQILPVI
;
A
#
# COMPACT_ATOMS: atom_id res chain seq x y z
N MET A 1 11.92 1.21 24.57
CA MET A 1 10.91 0.65 23.65
C MET A 1 11.24 1.12 22.26
N SER A 2 11.90 0.26 21.47
CA SER A 2 12.28 0.56 20.09
C SER A 2 11.05 0.37 19.21
N ILE A 3 10.46 1.46 18.74
CA ILE A 3 9.33 1.42 17.80
C ILE A 3 9.93 1.33 16.40
N THR A 4 10.21 0.11 15.93
CA THR A 4 10.72 -0.17 14.58
C THR A 4 9.60 0.03 13.55
N HIS A 5 9.44 1.27 13.07
CA HIS A 5 8.41 1.66 12.11
C HIS A 5 8.86 1.40 10.65
N GLU A 6 8.91 0.14 10.19
CA GLU A 6 9.31 -0.14 8.79
C GLU A 6 8.40 -1.11 8.03
N ASN A 7 7.14 -1.25 8.44
CA ASN A 7 6.17 -2.09 7.73
C ASN A 7 5.27 -1.27 6.80
N LEU A 8 5.89 -0.63 5.81
CA LEU A 8 5.22 0.22 4.83
C LEU A 8 5.18 -0.45 3.45
N ILE A 9 3.99 -0.65 2.91
CA ILE A 9 3.75 -1.15 1.54
C ILE A 9 3.32 0.02 0.66
N TYR A 10 3.82 0.07 -0.57
CA TYR A 10 3.53 1.11 -1.54
C TYR A 10 3.12 0.51 -2.89
N GLY A 11 2.24 1.20 -3.60
CA GLY A 11 1.67 0.75 -4.86
C GLY A 11 0.35 -0.01 -4.69
N ILE A 12 -0.54 0.10 -5.68
CA ILE A 12 -1.90 -0.42 -5.58
C ILE A 12 -1.92 -1.96 -5.53
N ARG A 13 -1.16 -2.64 -6.40
CA ARG A 13 -1.14 -4.12 -6.45
C ARG A 13 -0.54 -4.76 -5.20
N PRO A 14 0.62 -4.34 -4.68
CA PRO A 14 1.18 -4.91 -3.45
C PRO A 14 0.23 -4.77 -2.25
N ILE A 15 -0.51 -3.66 -2.17
CA ILE A 15 -1.49 -3.44 -1.11
C ILE A 15 -2.69 -4.39 -1.29
N ILE A 16 -3.23 -4.53 -2.50
CA ILE A 16 -4.31 -5.51 -2.77
C ILE A 16 -3.87 -6.91 -2.36
N GLU A 17 -2.66 -7.30 -2.73
CA GLU A 17 -2.14 -8.64 -2.41
C GLU A 17 -1.95 -8.83 -0.91
N ALA A 18 -1.49 -7.80 -0.20
CA ALA A 18 -1.38 -7.83 1.25
C ALA A 18 -2.75 -8.05 1.92
N ILE A 19 -3.79 -7.31 1.49
CA ILE A 19 -5.15 -7.49 2.01
C ILE A 19 -5.66 -8.90 1.71
N ARG A 20 -5.46 -9.39 0.48
CA ARG A 20 -5.86 -10.75 0.07
C ARG A 20 -5.12 -11.86 0.82
N SER A 21 -3.87 -11.62 1.19
CA SER A 21 -3.06 -12.54 1.99
C SER A 21 -3.46 -12.55 3.48
N GLY A 22 -4.49 -11.79 3.87
CA GLY A 22 -4.95 -11.68 5.25
C GLY A 22 -4.02 -10.84 6.14
N LYS A 23 -3.18 -9.98 5.56
CA LYS A 23 -2.36 -9.07 6.34
C LYS A 23 -3.21 -7.96 6.94
N GLU A 24 -3.02 -7.68 8.21
CA GLU A 24 -3.68 -6.55 8.87
C GLU A 24 -3.07 -5.22 8.41
N ILE A 25 -3.93 -4.37 7.85
CA ILE A 25 -3.58 -3.01 7.46
C ILE A 25 -4.11 -2.05 8.51
N GLU A 26 -3.20 -1.33 9.17
CA GLU A 26 -3.54 -0.31 10.15
C GLU A 26 -4.12 0.94 9.50
N LYS A 27 -3.53 1.35 8.37
CA LYS A 27 -3.94 2.57 7.67
C LYS A 27 -3.55 2.55 6.21
N LEU A 28 -4.51 2.90 5.35
CA LEU A 28 -4.33 3.07 3.92
C LEU A 28 -4.38 4.55 3.53
N PHE A 29 -3.32 5.05 2.93
CA PHE A 29 -3.23 6.38 2.34
C PHE A 29 -3.42 6.31 0.82
N LEU A 30 -4.39 7.07 0.32
CA LEU A 30 -4.72 7.12 -1.11
C LEU A 30 -4.57 8.55 -1.63
N SER A 31 -3.97 8.69 -2.80
CA SER A 31 -3.93 9.95 -3.53
C SER A 31 -5.31 10.26 -4.08
N LYS A 32 -5.79 11.49 -3.92
CA LYS A 32 -7.03 11.96 -4.57
C LYS A 32 -6.97 11.92 -6.10
N GLN A 33 -5.76 11.86 -6.67
CA GLN A 33 -5.54 11.77 -8.10
C GLN A 33 -5.42 10.33 -8.61
N ALA A 34 -5.42 9.33 -7.71
CA ALA A 34 -5.38 7.93 -8.12
C ALA A 34 -6.73 7.56 -8.77
N GLY A 35 -6.71 7.37 -10.08
CA GLY A 35 -7.85 6.95 -10.88
C GLY A 35 -7.59 5.59 -11.54
N GLY A 36 -8.66 4.91 -11.95
CA GLY A 36 -8.60 3.64 -12.69
C GLY A 36 -9.30 2.47 -11.98
N ASN A 37 -9.37 1.32 -12.66
CA ASN A 37 -10.05 0.14 -12.14
C ASN A 37 -9.38 -0.43 -10.88
N LEU A 38 -8.05 -0.52 -10.89
CA LEU A 38 -7.28 -1.02 -9.73
C LEU A 38 -7.49 -0.17 -8.47
N PHE A 39 -7.70 1.13 -8.63
CA PHE A 39 -8.01 2.01 -7.51
C PHE A 39 -9.37 1.67 -6.90
N LYS A 40 -10.39 1.46 -7.75
CA LYS A 40 -11.73 1.05 -7.31
C LYS A 40 -11.67 -0.30 -6.61
N ASP A 41 -10.93 -1.25 -7.15
CA ASP A 41 -10.76 -2.58 -6.55
C ASP A 41 -10.12 -2.47 -5.17
N LEU A 42 -9.03 -1.71 -5.03
CA LEU A 42 -8.38 -1.48 -3.74
C LEU A 42 -9.32 -0.78 -2.75
N PHE A 43 -10.07 0.22 -3.21
CA PHE A 43 -11.01 0.96 -2.36
C PHE A 43 -12.15 0.08 -1.85
N SER A 44 -12.73 -0.75 -2.71
CA SER A 44 -13.76 -1.72 -2.34
C SER A 44 -13.20 -2.74 -1.36
N LEU A 45 -12.04 -3.33 -1.66
CA LEU A 45 -11.39 -4.33 -0.80
C LEU A 45 -11.04 -3.75 0.58
N ALA A 46 -10.55 -2.51 0.63
CA ALA A 46 -10.27 -1.83 1.89
C ALA A 46 -11.55 -1.58 2.71
N ARG A 47 -12.67 -1.23 2.06
CA ARG A 47 -13.96 -1.09 2.74
C ARG A 47 -14.51 -2.42 3.26
N GLU A 48 -14.43 -3.48 2.46
CA GLU A 48 -14.86 -4.83 2.86
C GLU A 48 -14.11 -5.34 4.10
N ASN A 49 -12.81 -5.02 4.18
CA ASN A 49 -11.95 -5.40 5.30
C ASN A 49 -11.94 -4.36 6.44
N ASN A 50 -12.82 -3.36 6.41
CA ASN A 50 -12.92 -2.29 7.41
C ASN A 50 -11.58 -1.53 7.65
N ILE A 51 -10.74 -1.45 6.62
CA ILE A 51 -9.45 -0.79 6.69
C ILE A 51 -9.65 0.73 6.68
N PRO A 52 -9.04 1.50 7.60
CA PRO A 52 -9.11 2.95 7.60
C PRO A 52 -8.44 3.57 6.37
N ILE A 53 -9.22 4.33 5.59
CA ILE A 53 -8.76 4.99 4.36
C ILE A 53 -8.58 6.49 4.60
N GLN A 54 -7.42 7.03 4.27
CA GLN A 54 -7.12 8.47 4.33
C GLN A 54 -6.70 9.00 2.96
N PHE A 55 -7.48 9.94 2.44
CA PHE A 55 -7.15 10.63 1.20
C PHE A 55 -6.15 11.77 1.45
N VAL A 56 -5.03 11.74 0.76
CA VAL A 56 -3.94 12.70 0.91
C VAL A 56 -3.47 13.24 -0.45
N PRO A 57 -2.90 14.45 -0.51
CA PRO A 57 -2.26 14.94 -1.74
C PRO A 57 -0.98 14.13 -2.03
N ASN A 58 -0.60 14.05 -3.31
CA ASN A 58 0.61 13.34 -3.74
C ASN A 58 1.87 13.83 -3.01
N GLU A 59 1.97 15.13 -2.72
CA GLU A 59 3.07 15.71 -1.95
C GLU A 59 3.24 15.05 -0.57
N LYS A 60 2.13 14.69 0.08
CA LYS A 60 2.17 14.03 1.38
C LYS A 60 2.66 12.59 1.26
N LEU A 61 2.29 11.88 0.18
CA LEU A 61 2.81 10.54 -0.10
C LEU A 61 4.32 10.57 -0.38
N ASN A 62 4.80 11.55 -1.16
CA ASN A 62 6.22 11.77 -1.44
C ASN A 62 7.05 12.06 -0.17
N ARG A 63 6.43 12.73 0.82
CA ARG A 63 7.06 12.96 2.13
C ARG A 63 7.14 11.69 2.99
N ILE A 64 6.18 10.78 2.83
CA ILE A 64 6.15 9.50 3.56
C ILE A 64 7.18 8.53 2.97
N THR A 65 7.30 8.46 1.66
CA THR A 65 8.31 7.62 0.99
C THR A 65 8.79 8.26 -0.30
N SER A 66 10.10 8.23 -0.53
CA SER A 66 10.71 8.65 -1.79
C SER A 66 10.59 7.59 -2.89
N LYS A 67 9.97 6.43 -2.60
CA LYS A 67 9.76 5.34 -3.56
C LYS A 67 8.51 5.56 -4.41
N VAL A 68 8.47 4.94 -5.59
CA VAL A 68 7.33 5.01 -6.51
C VAL A 68 6.11 4.33 -5.89
N HIS A 69 5.17 5.12 -5.38
CA HIS A 69 3.99 4.63 -4.64
C HIS A 69 2.70 4.61 -5.48
N GLN A 70 2.72 5.04 -6.75
CA GLN A 70 1.56 5.01 -7.67
C GLN A 70 0.24 5.53 -7.04
N GLY A 71 0.33 6.50 -6.13
CA GLY A 71 -0.82 7.07 -5.43
C GLY A 71 -1.42 6.22 -4.29
N ALA A 72 -0.78 5.14 -3.83
CA ALA A 72 -1.27 4.35 -2.69
C ALA A 72 -0.13 3.90 -1.75
N ILE A 73 -0.30 4.07 -0.45
CA ILE A 73 0.63 3.64 0.61
C ILE A 73 -0.16 3.03 1.75
N ALA A 74 0.25 1.89 2.28
CA ALA A 74 -0.38 1.25 3.44
C ALA A 74 0.64 0.97 4.54
N TYR A 75 0.21 1.11 5.79
CA TYR A 75 0.93 0.65 6.97
C TYR A 75 0.34 -0.69 7.39
N ILE A 76 1.20 -1.69 7.60
CA ILE A 76 0.79 -3.01 8.08
C ILE A 76 1.37 -3.25 9.48
N SER A 77 0.60 -3.88 10.35
CA SER A 77 1.14 -4.45 11.58
C SER A 77 1.84 -5.78 11.22
N GLU A 78 3.00 -6.06 11.82
CA GLU A 78 3.97 -7.17 11.56
C GLU A 78 3.37 -8.48 10.98
N ILE A 79 3.98 -9.23 10.03
CA ILE A 79 5.38 -9.60 9.81
C ILE A 79 5.70 -9.60 8.28
N SER A 80 6.94 -9.19 7.96
CA SER A 80 7.72 -9.35 6.72
C SER A 80 6.99 -9.25 5.37
N PHE A 81 7.26 -8.16 4.65
CA PHE A 81 7.25 -8.20 3.18
C PHE A 81 8.58 -7.61 2.67
N TYR A 82 9.58 -8.48 2.54
CA TYR A 82 10.81 -8.13 1.83
C TYR A 82 10.63 -8.37 0.33
N LYS A 83 10.76 -7.28 -0.41
CA LYS A 83 11.13 -7.12 -1.83
C LYS A 83 10.41 -8.02 -2.86
N THR A 84 9.49 -7.39 -3.60
CA THR A 84 9.26 -7.70 -5.01
C THR A 84 10.47 -7.25 -5.84
N TYR A 85 11.10 -8.17 -6.55
CA TYR A 85 11.43 -8.10 -8.00
C TYR A 85 12.22 -9.35 -8.38
N GLN A 86 11.53 -10.38 -8.89
CA GLN A 86 12.15 -11.34 -9.81
C GLN A 86 11.31 -11.37 -11.08
N ILE A 87 11.46 -10.32 -11.88
CA ILE A 87 11.41 -10.50 -13.33
C ILE A 87 12.80 -11.00 -13.71
N LEU A 88 12.92 -12.29 -14.01
CA LEU A 88 14.01 -12.76 -14.87
C LEU A 88 13.47 -12.65 -16.29
N PRO A 89 13.86 -11.65 -17.09
CA PRO A 89 13.83 -11.83 -18.53
C PRO A 89 15.03 -12.70 -18.93
N VAL A 90 14.88 -13.32 -20.10
CA VAL A 90 15.86 -14.10 -20.86
C VAL A 90 15.90 -15.58 -20.51
N ILE A 91 15.15 -16.38 -21.28
CA ILE A 91 15.71 -17.10 -22.43
C ILE A 91 14.71 -17.05 -23.58
#